data_AF-A0A1R1C591-F1
#
_entry.id   AF-A0A1R1C591-F1
#
_cell.length_a   1.000
_cell.length_b   1.000
_cell.length_c   1.000
_cell.angle_alpha   90.00
_cell.angle_beta   90.00
_cell.angle_gamma   90.00
#
_symmetry.space_group_name_H-M   'P 1'
#
loop_
_entity.id
_entity.type
_entity.pdbx_description
1 polymer ?
#
loop_
_entity_poly.entity_id
_entity_poly.type
_entity_poly.pdbx_seq_one_letter_code
_entity_poly.pdbx_strand_id
1 'polypeptide(L)' 'MNKLSLGRCLLQHWLDHRNMSQAEFARRTGISPRMVSHYCNGTQKMTVEVLTLSSLILDVPMEKFHEYELL' A
#
# COMPACT_ATOMS: atom_id res chain seq x y z
N MET A 1 -14.66 23.63 -5.23
CA MET A 1 -13.45 22.78 -5.22
C MET A 1 -13.82 21.48 -4.55
N ASN A 2 -13.83 20.38 -5.29
CA ASN A 2 -14.11 19.07 -4.71
C ASN A 2 -12.90 18.66 -3.86
N LYS A 3 -13.14 18.14 -2.65
CA LYS A 3 -12.06 17.62 -1.80
C LYS A 3 -11.86 16.15 -2.16
N LEU A 4 -10.59 15.74 -2.29
CA LEU A 4 -10.22 14.35 -2.52
C LEU A 4 -9.64 13.78 -1.22
N SER A 5 -10.02 12.55 -0.90
CA SER A 5 -9.38 11.76 0.15
C SER A 5 -8.94 10.40 -0.37
N LEU A 6 -7.88 9.87 0.24
CA LEU A 6 -7.50 8.47 0.03
C LEU A 6 -8.60 7.57 0.61
N GLY A 7 -9.07 6.62 -0.19
CA GLY A 7 -9.92 5.52 0.23
C GLY A 7 -9.09 4.32 0.70
N ARG A 8 -9.57 3.12 0.39
CA ARG A 8 -8.94 1.84 0.76
C ARG A 8 -7.50 1.73 0.23
N CYS A 9 -6.63 1.11 1.04
CA CYS A 9 -5.28 0.72 0.62
C CYS A 9 -5.33 -0.55 -0.25
N LEU A 10 -4.65 -0.52 -1.40
CA LEU A 10 -4.61 -1.59 -2.39
C LEU A 10 -3.32 -2.43 -2.31
N LEU A 11 -2.55 -2.33 -1.23
CA LEU A 11 -1.30 -3.08 -1.08
C LEU A 11 -1.53 -4.59 -1.25
N GLN A 12 -2.52 -5.18 -0.58
CA GLN A 12 -2.80 -6.62 -0.69
C GLN A 12 -3.09 -7.04 -2.13
N HIS A 13 -3.87 -6.24 -2.88
CA HIS A 13 -4.18 -6.51 -4.27
C HIS A 13 -2.90 -6.61 -5.12
N TRP A 14 -1.94 -5.70 -4.93
CA TRP A 14 -0.67 -5.72 -5.65
C TRP A 14 0.26 -6.86 -5.20
N LEU A 15 0.23 -7.21 -3.92
CA LEU A 15 0.94 -8.38 -3.41
C LEU A 15 0.43 -9.67 -4.05
N ASP A 16 -0.89 -9.84 -4.12
CA ASP A 16 -1.53 -11.00 -4.77
C ASP A 16 -1.17 -11.05 -6.27
N HIS A 17 -1.24 -9.91 -6.96
CA HIS A 17 -0.89 -9.81 -8.38
C HIS A 17 0.59 -10.16 -8.67
N ARG A 18 1.49 -9.90 -7.71
CA ARG A 18 2.92 -10.24 -7.79
C ARG A 18 3.25 -11.60 -7.18
N ASN A 19 2.25 -12.37 -6.74
CA ASN A 19 2.41 -13.63 -5.99
C ASN A 19 3.40 -13.48 -4.80
N MET A 20 3.29 -12.37 -4.08
CA MET A 20 4.17 -12.00 -2.97
C MET A 20 3.41 -12.07 -1.64
N SER A 21 3.98 -12.75 -0.64
CA SER A 21 3.39 -12.76 0.71
C SER A 21 3.64 -11.43 1.44
N GLN A 22 2.77 -11.08 2.40
CA GLN A 22 2.99 -9.94 3.31
C GLN A 22 4.33 -10.06 4.06
N ALA A 23 4.73 -11.28 4.43
CA ALA A 23 6.00 -11.53 5.11
C ALA A 23 7.22 -11.26 4.21
N GLU A 24 7.15 -11.63 2.94
CA GLU A 24 8.20 -11.31 1.96
C GLU A 24 8.28 -9.80 1.72
N PHE A 25 7.14 -9.14 1.55
CA PHE A 25 7.09 -7.69 1.39
C PHE A 25 7.69 -6.96 2.61
N ALA A 26 7.34 -7.38 3.83
CA ALA A 26 7.90 -6.86 5.07
C ALA A 26 9.43 -6.99 5.12
N ARG A 27 9.98 -8.16 4.74
CA ARG A 27 11.43 -8.37 4.67
C ARG A 27 12.10 -7.45 3.64
N ARG A 28 11.53 -7.34 2.44
CA ARG A 28 12.10 -6.54 1.35
C ARG A 28 12.06 -5.04 1.61
N THR A 29 11.07 -4.56 2.37
CA THR A 29 10.89 -3.13 2.66
C THR A 29 11.43 -2.71 4.02
N GLY A 30 11.70 -3.65 4.93
CA GLY A 30 12.03 -3.36 6.34
C GLY A 30 10.83 -2.91 7.17
N ILE A 31 9.62 -2.86 6.59
CA ILE A 31 8.40 -2.49 7.31
C ILE A 31 8.01 -3.65 8.23
N SER A 32 7.58 -3.32 9.46
CA SER A 32 7.15 -4.38 10.38
C SER A 32 5.97 -5.18 9.82
N PRO A 33 5.93 -6.52 10.01
CA PRO A 33 4.81 -7.34 9.54
C PRO A 33 3.44 -6.85 10.03
N ARG A 34 3.40 -6.29 11.25
CA ARG A 34 2.19 -5.67 11.81
C ARG A 34 1.71 -4.49 10.96
N MET A 35 2.61 -3.58 10.57
CA MET A 35 2.23 -2.45 9.73
C MET A 35 1.81 -2.88 8.33
N VAL A 36 2.52 -3.85 7.73
CA VAL A 36 2.10 -4.45 6.45
C VAL A 36 0.68 -5.02 6.55
N SER A 37 0.38 -5.75 7.63
CA SER A 37 -0.96 -6.28 7.88
C SER A 37 -2.00 -5.16 8.02
N HIS A 38 -1.69 -4.08 8.74
CA HIS A 38 -2.58 -2.93 8.86
C HIS A 38 -2.90 -2.27 7.51
N TYR A 39 -1.91 -2.15 6.62
CA TYR A 39 -2.10 -1.63 5.26
C TYR A 39 -2.94 -2.59 4.40
N CYS A 40 -2.60 -3.89 4.41
CA CYS A 40 -3.30 -4.90 3.61
C CYS A 40 -4.77 -5.05 4.01
N ASN A 41 -5.07 -4.87 5.30
CA ASN A 41 -6.44 -4.93 5.84
C ASN A 41 -7.16 -3.56 5.78
N GLY A 42 -6.54 -2.52 5.23
CA GLY A 42 -7.15 -1.19 5.07
C GLY A 42 -7.38 -0.42 6.39
N THR A 43 -6.83 -0.89 7.51
CA THR A 43 -6.98 -0.24 8.82
C THR A 43 -6.06 0.97 9.00
N GLN A 44 -5.04 1.10 8.14
CA GLN A 44 -4.14 2.24 8.09
C GLN A 44 -3.86 2.62 6.64
N LYS A 45 -3.63 3.92 6.41
CA LYS A 45 -3.16 4.44 5.11
C LYS A 45 -1.64 4.43 5.08
N MET A 46 -1.06 4.21 3.90
CA MET A 46 0.38 4.25 3.74
C MET A 46 0.86 5.71 3.78
N THR A 47 1.98 5.94 4.45
CA THR A 47 2.68 7.22 4.37
C THR A 47 3.34 7.35 2.99
N VAL A 48 3.75 8.57 2.63
CA VAL A 48 4.50 8.81 1.38
C VAL A 48 5.76 7.95 1.32
N GLU A 49 6.49 7.80 2.43
CA GLU A 49 7.67 6.94 2.51
C GLU A 49 7.34 5.48 2.17
N VAL A 50 6.27 4.94 2.75
CA VAL A 50 5.84 3.57 2.47
C VAL A 50 5.34 3.43 1.03
N LEU A 51 4.65 4.43 0.49
CA LEU A 51 4.23 4.44 -0.91
C LEU A 51 5.43 4.39 -1.85
N THR A 52 6.47 5.18 -1.59
CA THR A 52 7.71 5.18 -2.38
C THR A 52 8.40 3.81 -2.34
N LEU A 53 8.57 3.23 -1.14
CA LEU A 53 9.15 1.89 -0.99
C LEU A 53 8.33 0.83 -1.72
N SER A 54 7.01 0.87 -1.58
CA SER A 54 6.08 -0.07 -2.25
C SER A 54 6.17 0.06 -3.76
N SER A 55 6.24 1.30 -4.26
CA SER A 55 6.34 1.60 -5.68
C SER A 55 7.63 1.03 -6.29
N LEU A 56 8.76 1.22 -5.61
CA LEU A 56 10.05 0.69 -6.06
C LEU A 56 10.14 -0.85 -6.01
N ILE A 57 9.58 -1.46 -4.96
CA ILE A 57 9.64 -2.92 -4.76
C ILE A 57 8.69 -3.69 -5.67
N LEU A 58 7.50 -3.14 -5.90
CA LEU A 58 6.44 -3.78 -6.67
C LEU A 58 6.34 -3.25 -8.10
N ASP A 59 7.14 -2.24 -8.48
CA ASP A 59 7.12 -1.60 -9.80
C ASP A 59 5.68 -1.20 -10.20
N VAL A 60 5.07 -0.39 -9.33
CA VAL A 60 3.70 0.12 -9.44
C VAL A 60 3.71 1.60 -9.09
N PRO A 61 3.10 2.50 -9.88
CA PRO A 61 3.04 3.92 -9.53
C PRO A 61 2.34 4.18 -8.19
N MET A 62 2.83 5.15 -7.41
CA MET A 62 2.36 5.42 -6.04
C MET A 62 0.85 5.67 -5.95
N GLU A 63 0.28 6.37 -6.95
CA GLU A 63 -1.14 6.70 -7.04
C GLU A 63 -2.05 5.47 -7.23
N LYS A 64 -1.48 4.30 -7.53
CA LYS A 64 -2.23 3.04 -7.69
C LYS A 64 -2.40 2.25 -6.40
N PHE A 65 -1.83 2.73 -5.30
CA PHE A 65 -1.90 2.04 -4.01
C PHE A 65 -3.10 2.44 -3.15
N HIS A 66 -3.91 3.40 -3.60
CA HIS A 66 -5.11 3.81 -2.91
C HIS A 66 -6.26 4.06 -3.89
N GLU A 67 -7.48 3.76 -3.43
CA GLU A 67 -8.68 4.32 -4.04
C GLU A 67 -8.79 5.82 -3.72
N TYR A 68 -9.62 6.54 -4.47
CA TYR A 68 -9.88 7.95 -4.25
C TYR A 68 -11.37 8.19 -4.07
N GLU A 69 -11.71 8.95 -3.05
CA GLU A 69 -13.07 9.32 -2.71
C GLU A 69 -13.25 10.82 -2.86
N LEU A 70 -14.40 11.23 -3.39
CA LEU A 70 -14.84 12.63 -3.45
C LEU A 70 -15.59 12.96 -2.16
N LEU A 71 -15.20 14.06 -1.52
CA LEU A 71 -15.80 14.64 -0.33
C LEU A 71 -16.62 15.89 -0.67
#